data_AF-A0A6P0NFR1-F1
#
_entry.id   AF-A0A6P0NFR1-F1
#
_cell.length_a   1.000
_cell.length_b   1.000
_cell.length_c   1.000
_cell.angle_alpha   90.00
_cell.angle_beta   90.00
_cell.angle_gamma   90.00
#
_symmetry.space_group_name_H-M   'P 1'
#
loop_
_entity.id
_entity.type
_entity.pdbx_description
1 polymer ?
#
loop_
_entity_poly.entity_id
_entity_poly.type
_entity_poly.pdbx_seq_one_letter_code
_entity_poly.pdbx_strand_id
1 'polypeptide(L)'
;MNSSQRLQAAEKALFPIFYGIDTAVKQNLKKVLDSFRAHRVGVHHFASVSGYGHDDLGRQTLDMVFADVMGAESAAVRVQFVSGTHAIASCLFGVLRPGDEMLAIA
;
A
#
# COMPACT_ATOMS: atom_id res chain seq x y z
N MET A 1 -7.15 42.53 -5.09
CA MET A 1 -7.06 41.41 -4.14
C MET A 1 -5.62 40.93 -4.10
N ASN A 2 -4.92 41.10 -2.97
CA ASN A 2 -3.52 40.70 -2.85
C ASN A 2 -3.40 39.16 -2.72
N SER A 3 -2.17 38.63 -2.82
CA SER A 3 -1.92 37.18 -2.73
C SER A 3 -2.44 36.56 -1.42
N SER A 4 -2.29 37.26 -0.30
CA SER A 4 -2.74 36.79 1.02
C SER A 4 -4.26 36.62 1.09
N GLN A 5 -5.03 37.56 0.55
CA GLN A 5 -6.49 37.47 0.49
C GLN A 5 -6.95 36.31 -0.40
N ARG A 6 -6.24 36.02 -1.49
CA ARG A 6 -6.53 34.86 -2.36
C ARG A 6 -6.27 33.53 -1.65
N LEU A 7 -5.18 33.44 -0.87
CA LEU A 7 -4.86 32.25 -0.09
C LEU A 7 -5.91 31.98 0.99
N GLN A 8 -6.30 33.00 1.76
CA GLN A 8 -7.33 32.85 2.79
C GLN A 8 -8.68 32.42 2.23
N ALA A 9 -9.09 32.99 1.08
CA ALA A 9 -10.32 32.59 0.41
C ALA A 9 -10.26 31.13 -0.09
N ALA A 10 -9.12 30.70 -0.66
CA ALA A 10 -8.92 29.33 -1.09
C ALA A 10 -8.89 28.34 0.09
N GLU A 11 -8.20 28.67 1.17
CA GLU A 11 -8.15 27.84 2.38
C GLU A 11 -9.55 27.63 2.97
N LYS A 12 -10.34 28.70 3.08
CA LYS A 12 -11.72 28.61 3.56
C LYS A 12 -12.60 27.75 2.64
N ALA A 13 -12.43 27.87 1.33
CA ALA A 13 -13.18 27.07 0.36
C ALA A 13 -12.79 25.58 0.37
N LEU A 14 -11.51 25.28 0.63
CA LEU A 14 -10.97 23.92 0.63
C LEU A 14 -11.08 23.22 2.00
N PHE A 15 -11.36 23.96 3.08
CA PHE A 15 -11.46 23.42 4.44
C PHE A 15 -12.33 22.16 4.54
N PRO A 16 -13.55 22.07 3.96
CA PRO A 16 -14.36 20.87 4.03
C PRO A 16 -13.70 19.66 3.36
N ILE A 17 -12.97 19.87 2.26
CA ILE A 17 -12.24 18.82 1.53
C ILE A 17 -11.08 18.32 2.39
N PHE A 18 -10.28 19.23 2.94
CA PHE A 18 -9.15 18.86 3.80
C PHE A 18 -9.61 18.13 5.06
N TYR A 19 -10.70 18.59 5.68
CA TYR A 19 -11.30 17.89 6.82
C TYR A 19 -11.74 16.45 6.47
N GLY A 20 -12.32 16.25 5.28
CA GLY A 20 -12.67 14.93 4.77
C GLY A 20 -11.45 14.03 4.57
N ILE A 21 -10.39 14.56 3.97
CA ILE A 21 -9.11 13.86 3.79
C ILE A 21 -8.52 13.47 5.14
N ASP A 22 -8.45 14.41 6.09
CA ASP A 22 -7.90 14.14 7.44
C ASP A 22 -8.66 13.03 8.16
N THR A 23 -9.98 13.00 8.01
CA THR A 23 -10.83 11.96 8.58
C THR A 23 -10.50 10.59 7.98
N ALA A 24 -10.38 10.50 6.65
CA ALA A 24 -10.00 9.26 5.96
C ALA A 24 -8.58 8.80 6.32
N VAL A 25 -7.62 9.74 6.41
CA VAL A 25 -6.24 9.46 6.82
C VAL A 25 -6.20 8.86 8.23
N LYS A 26 -6.95 9.43 9.19
CA LYS A 26 -7.01 8.90 10.57
C LYS A 26 -7.53 7.46 10.61
N GLN A 27 -8.58 7.17 9.84
CA GLN A 27 -9.14 5.82 9.74
C GLN A 27 -8.15 4.83 9.11
N ASN A 28 -7.51 5.21 8.01
CA ASN A 28 -6.53 4.37 7.32
C ASN A 28 -5.28 4.13 8.17
N LEU A 29 -4.80 5.16 8.87
CA LEU A 29 -3.65 5.02 9.77
C LEU A 29 -3.97 4.07 10.93
N LYS A 30 -5.18 4.17 11.51
CA LYS A 30 -5.62 3.21 12.54
C LYS A 30 -5.64 1.78 12.00
N LYS A 31 -6.18 1.54 10.79
CA LYS A 31 -6.20 0.23 10.14
C LYS A 31 -4.78 -0.36 10.01
N VAL A 32 -3.83 0.44 9.51
CA VAL A 32 -2.43 0.00 9.37
C VAL A 32 -1.79 -0.31 10.73
N LEU A 33 -1.98 0.56 11.74
CA LEU A 33 -1.43 0.35 13.07
C LEU A 33 -2.01 -0.89 13.76
N ASP A 34 -3.30 -1.17 13.57
CA ASP A 34 -3.94 -2.36 14.13
C ASP A 34 -3.40 -3.63 13.46
N SER A 35 -3.20 -3.63 12.14
CA SER A 35 -2.57 -4.74 11.41
C SER A 35 -1.13 -5.00 11.88
N PHE A 36 -0.33 -3.94 12.08
CA PHE A 36 1.03 -4.07 12.62
C PHE A 36 1.03 -4.74 13.99
N ARG A 37 0.07 -4.39 14.87
CA ARG A 37 -0.09 -5.02 16.19
C ARG A 37 -0.54 -6.47 16.09
N ALA A 38 -1.51 -6.78 15.22
CA ALA A 38 -2.02 -8.12 15.01
C ALA A 38 -0.92 -9.09 14.56
N HIS A 39 -0.06 -8.64 13.63
CA HIS A 39 1.08 -9.40 13.13
C HIS A 39 2.37 -9.21 13.95
N ARG A 40 2.28 -8.55 15.11
CA ARG A 40 3.38 -8.38 16.08
C ARG A 40 4.66 -7.81 15.46
N VAL A 41 4.51 -6.84 14.56
CA VAL A 41 5.64 -6.14 13.94
C VAL A 41 6.55 -5.56 15.02
N GLY A 42 7.85 -5.76 14.87
CA GLY A 42 8.85 -5.42 15.87
C GLY A 42 10.25 -5.42 15.28
N VAL A 43 11.25 -4.99 16.07
CA VAL A 43 12.62 -4.72 15.58
C VAL A 43 13.25 -5.91 14.84
N HIS A 44 12.97 -7.13 15.26
CA HIS A 44 13.49 -8.36 14.63
C HIS A 44 13.02 -8.56 13.19
N HIS A 45 11.87 -8.00 12.79
CA HIS A 45 11.38 -8.04 11.40
C HIS A 45 12.18 -7.13 10.45
N PHE A 46 13.03 -6.25 10.97
CA PHE A 46 13.89 -5.38 10.17
C PHE A 46 15.32 -5.92 10.06
N ALA A 47 15.58 -7.14 10.50
CA ALA A 47 16.87 -7.80 10.32
C ALA A 47 17.10 -8.12 8.83
N SER A 48 18.26 -7.76 8.31
CA SER A 48 18.62 -8.08 6.92
C SER A 48 18.90 -9.57 6.75
N VAL A 49 18.34 -10.16 5.69
CA VAL A 49 18.67 -11.51 5.23
C VAL A 49 19.43 -11.41 3.91
N SER A 50 20.50 -12.18 3.75
CA SER A 50 21.32 -12.21 2.53
C SER A 50 21.24 -13.56 1.80
N GLY A 51 21.84 -13.64 0.61
CA GLY A 51 21.82 -14.84 -0.22
C GLY A 51 20.42 -15.15 -0.75
N TYR A 52 19.98 -16.41 -0.66
CA TYR A 52 18.68 -16.85 -1.16
C TYR A 52 17.47 -16.25 -0.42
N GLY A 53 17.65 -15.80 0.82
CA GLY A 53 16.57 -15.21 1.60
C GLY A 53 15.50 -16.21 2.07
N HIS A 54 15.86 -17.46 2.32
CA HIS A 54 14.95 -18.44 2.93
C HIS A 54 14.56 -18.00 4.35
N ASP A 55 13.32 -18.32 4.74
CA ASP A 55 12.77 -18.09 6.09
C ASP A 55 12.92 -16.64 6.62
N ASP A 56 12.88 -15.68 5.69
CA ASP A 56 12.89 -14.25 6.02
C ASP A 56 11.56 -13.83 6.64
N LEU A 57 11.54 -13.81 7.97
CA LEU A 57 10.39 -13.40 8.78
C LEU A 57 9.97 -11.96 8.50
N GLY A 58 10.91 -11.06 8.24
CA GLY A 58 10.60 -9.66 7.94
C GLY A 58 9.76 -9.53 6.69
N ARG A 59 10.20 -10.21 5.63
CA ARG A 59 9.48 -10.28 4.36
C ARG A 59 8.11 -10.95 4.49
N GLN A 60 8.03 -12.08 5.19
CA GLN A 60 6.77 -12.80 5.39
C GLN A 60 5.76 -11.95 6.18
N THR A 61 6.19 -11.31 7.26
CA THR A 61 5.32 -10.44 8.07
C THR A 61 4.86 -9.21 7.31
N LEU A 62 5.71 -8.62 6.46
CA LEU A 62 5.31 -7.50 5.61
C LEU A 62 4.17 -7.89 4.65
N ASP A 63 4.22 -9.09 4.07
CA ASP A 63 3.12 -9.57 3.20
C ASP A 63 1.83 -9.76 3.98
N MET A 64 1.89 -10.38 5.16
CA MET A 64 0.69 -10.59 5.98
C MET A 64 0.02 -9.27 6.32
N VAL A 65 0.80 -8.26 6.72
CA VAL A 65 0.31 -6.92 7.02
C VAL A 65 -0.33 -6.27 5.78
N PHE A 66 0.32 -6.36 4.62
CA PHE A 66 -0.24 -5.78 3.39
C PHE A 66 -1.52 -6.50 2.95
N ALA A 67 -1.57 -7.83 3.07
CA ALA A 67 -2.75 -8.62 2.76
C ALA A 67 -3.93 -8.19 3.64
N ASP A 68 -3.72 -8.12 4.96
CA ASP A 68 -4.72 -7.69 5.95
C ASP A 68 -5.21 -6.24 5.69
N VAL A 69 -4.28 -5.29 5.51
CA VAL A 69 -4.63 -3.88 5.23
C VAL A 69 -5.42 -3.71 3.93
N MET A 70 -5.12 -4.50 2.91
CA MET A 70 -5.77 -4.45 1.60
C MET A 70 -7.03 -5.34 1.51
N GLY A 71 -7.31 -6.15 2.53
CA GLY A 71 -8.44 -7.09 2.54
C GLY A 71 -8.27 -8.27 1.58
N ALA A 72 -7.03 -8.71 1.35
CA ALA A 72 -6.69 -9.85 0.52
C ALA A 72 -6.25 -11.05 1.39
N GLU A 73 -6.35 -12.26 0.84
CA GLU A 73 -5.90 -13.47 1.54
C GLU A 73 -4.37 -13.57 1.61
N SER A 74 -3.68 -13.01 0.61
CA SER A 74 -2.22 -12.99 0.53
C SER A 74 -1.72 -11.76 -0.24
N ALA A 75 -0.47 -11.40 -0.04
CA ALA A 75 0.20 -10.33 -0.76
C ALA A 75 1.64 -10.70 -1.10
N ALA A 76 2.22 -10.01 -2.08
CA ALA A 76 3.63 -10.11 -2.42
C ALA A 76 4.21 -8.70 -2.56
N VAL A 77 4.85 -8.20 -1.49
CA VAL A 77 5.48 -6.88 -1.46
C VAL A 77 6.98 -7.03 -1.46
N ARG A 78 7.63 -6.62 -2.56
CA ARG A 78 8.99 -7.04 -2.89
C ARG A 78 9.79 -5.93 -3.53
N VAL A 79 11.05 -5.80 -3.13
CA VAL A 79 12.05 -4.98 -3.84
C VAL A 79 12.39 -5.55 -5.23
N GLN A 80 12.10 -6.82 -5.46
CA GLN A 80 12.26 -7.49 -6.75
C GLN A 80 11.27 -6.94 -7.81
N PHE A 81 10.15 -6.34 -7.39
CA PHE A 81 9.30 -5.57 -8.30
C PHE A 81 9.89 -4.17 -8.47
N VAL A 82 10.66 -3.98 -9.55
CA VAL A 82 11.31 -2.69 -9.85
C VAL A 82 10.36 -1.51 -10.10
N SER A 83 9.06 -1.75 -10.33
CA SER A 83 8.05 -0.70 -10.53
C SER A 83 6.63 -1.22 -10.38
N GLY A 84 5.65 -0.31 -10.34
CA GLY A 84 4.22 -0.67 -10.41
C GLY A 84 3.84 -1.34 -11.72
N THR A 85 4.41 -0.91 -12.85
CA THR A 85 4.22 -1.57 -14.15
C THR A 85 4.73 -3.02 -14.12
N HIS A 86 5.88 -3.27 -13.47
CA HIS A 86 6.39 -4.62 -13.30
C HIS A 86 5.43 -5.47 -12.46
N ALA A 87 4.93 -4.95 -11.33
CA ALA A 87 3.97 -5.69 -10.50
C ALA A 87 2.69 -6.07 -11.27
N ILE A 88 2.10 -5.14 -12.04
CA ILE A 88 0.92 -5.42 -12.87
C ILE A 88 1.24 -6.49 -13.93
N ALA A 89 2.36 -6.35 -14.64
CA ALA A 89 2.76 -7.34 -15.65
C ALA A 89 2.99 -8.72 -15.03
N SER A 90 3.65 -8.80 -13.87
CA SER A 90 3.85 -10.07 -13.15
C SER A 90 2.53 -10.74 -12.78
N CYS A 91 1.51 -9.98 -12.37
CA CYS A 91 0.17 -10.54 -12.13
C CYS A 91 -0.44 -11.10 -13.41
N LEU A 92 -0.39 -10.35 -14.53
CA LEU A 92 -0.96 -10.78 -15.80
C LEU A 92 -0.29 -12.07 -16.32
N PHE A 93 1.04 -12.09 -16.39
CA PHE A 93 1.78 -13.28 -16.85
C PHE A 93 1.73 -14.45 -15.84
N GLY A 94 1.56 -14.15 -14.55
CA GLY A 94 1.38 -15.17 -13.51
C GLY A 94 0.05 -15.91 -13.62
N VAL A 95 -1.02 -15.21 -14.04
CA VAL A 95 -2.38 -15.75 -14.10
C VAL A 95 -2.77 -16.24 -15.50
N LEU A 96 -2.55 -15.44 -16.55
CA LEU A 96 -3.00 -15.76 -17.91
C LEU A 96 -2.17 -16.89 -18.55
N ARG A 97 -2.80 -17.68 -19.41
CA ARG A 97 -2.20 -18.79 -20.17
C ARG A 97 -2.49 -18.66 -21.68
N PRO A 98 -1.76 -19.40 -22.55
CA PRO A 98 -2.04 -19.36 -23.98
C PRO A 98 -3.50 -19.75 -24.28
N GLY A 99 -4.21 -18.85 -24.96
CA GLY A 99 -5.65 -18.99 -25.25
C GLY A 99 -6.56 -18.18 -24.33
N ASP A 100 -6.05 -17.67 -23.21
CA ASP A 100 -6.82 -16.74 -22.36
C ASP A 100 -6.86 -15.34 -22.98
N GLU A 101 -7.95 -14.61 -22.71
CA GLU A 101 -8.12 -13.21 -23.09
C GLU A 101 -8.26 -12.33 -21.84
N MET A 102 -7.65 -11.14 -21.88
CA MET A 102 -7.81 -10.11 -20.85
C MET A 102 -8.78 -9.04 -21.36
N LEU A 103 -9.81 -8.73 -20.56
CA LEU A 103 -10.71 -7.61 -20.80
C LEU A 103 -10.48 -6.50 -19.77
N ALA A 104 -10.09 -5.31 -20.23
CA ALA A 104 -10.03 -4.11 -19.39
C ALA A 104 -11.29 -3.26 -19.62
N ILE A 105 -12.03 -2.97 -18.54
CA ILE A 105 -13.24 -2.13 -18.56
C ILE A 105 -12.94 -0.74 -18.01
N ALA A 106 -13.65 0.26 -18.54
CA ALA A 106 -13.56 1.67 -18.13
C ALA A 106 -14.76 2.08 -17.26
#